data_AF-A0A661NRR6-F1
#
_entry.id   AF-A0A661NRR6-F1
#
_cell.length_a   1.000
_cell.length_b   1.000
_cell.length_c   1.000
_cell.angle_alpha   90.00
_cell.angle_beta   90.00
_cell.angle_gamma   90.00
#
_symmetry.space_group_name_H-M   'P 1'
#
loop_
_entity.id
_entity.type
_entity.pdbx_description
1 polymer ?
#
loop_
_entity_poly.entity_id
_entity_poly.type
_entity_poly.pdbx_seq_one_letter_code
_entity_poly.pdbx_strand_id
1 'polypeptide(L)'
;MNKQELEDFLKGAGESFRPLTEEGWTFEALGVPIQAYVNVAKDRMRVMAAVSLVENVPAEQALHLLRSGFHSDARYGIYGETLFAVFVHALSSLCESDLRVGLRQVTELAQSFGTDYSRAPMRFQWPRPSPEEAQRGGVRRRTEDAVRKSVESLRRRQERMD
;
A
#
# COMPACT_ATOMS: atom_id res chain seq x y z
N MET A 1 5.78 17.66 -8.90
CA MET A 1 5.82 18.33 -7.58
C MET A 1 7.17 18.06 -6.91
N ASN A 2 7.66 18.90 -6.00
CA ASN A 2 8.88 18.66 -5.21
C ASN A 2 8.55 18.17 -3.78
N LYS A 3 9.58 17.78 -3.01
CA LYS A 3 9.40 17.25 -1.63
C LYS A 3 8.71 18.26 -0.70
N GLN A 4 9.10 19.53 -0.77
CA GLN A 4 8.58 20.58 0.11
C GLN A 4 7.11 20.86 -0.19
N GLU A 5 6.76 20.99 -1.48
CA GLU A 5 5.37 21.15 -1.93
C GLU A 5 4.49 19.98 -1.49
N LEU A 6 4.99 18.75 -1.60
CA LEU A 6 4.30 17.55 -1.09
C LEU A 6 4.06 17.64 0.41
N GLU A 7 5.10 18.00 1.18
CA GLU A 7 4.99 18.12 2.63
C GLU A 7 3.95 19.16 3.05
N ASP A 8 3.98 20.34 2.43
CA ASP A 8 3.05 21.43 2.73
C ASP A 8 1.61 21.06 2.37
N PHE A 9 1.42 20.37 1.24
CA PHE A 9 0.12 19.80 0.88
C PHE A 9 -0.38 18.81 1.94
N LEU A 10 0.46 17.85 2.35
CA LEU A 10 0.06 16.81 3.32
C LEU A 10 -0.26 17.39 4.69
N LYS A 11 0.46 18.44 5.12
CA LYS A 11 0.14 19.21 6.34
C LYS A 11 -1.23 19.86 6.26
N GLY A 12 -1.62 20.38 5.09
CA GLY A 12 -2.94 20.99 4.89
C GLY A 12 -4.07 19.98 4.72
N ALA A 13 -3.76 18.76 4.27
CA ALA A 13 -4.75 17.72 3.96
C ALA A 13 -5.11 16.82 5.15
N GLY A 14 -4.30 16.78 6.20
CA GLY A 14 -4.45 15.84 7.32
C GLY A 14 -4.30 16.46 8.69
N GLU A 15 -4.90 15.80 9.68
CA GLU A 15 -4.76 16.13 11.10
C GLU A 15 -3.59 15.36 11.72
N SER A 16 -3.13 15.79 12.89
CA SER A 16 -2.07 15.09 13.64
C SER A 16 -0.78 14.82 12.85
N PHE A 17 -0.46 15.71 11.90
CA PHE A 17 0.71 15.58 11.05
C PHE A 17 2.01 15.57 11.86
N ARG A 18 2.81 14.52 11.68
CA ARG A 18 4.11 14.36 12.33
C ARG A 18 5.11 13.67 11.41
N PRO A 19 6.38 14.10 11.42
CA PRO A 19 7.44 13.38 10.71
C PRO A 19 7.66 12.00 11.36
N LEU A 20 7.82 10.97 10.53
CA LEU A 20 8.29 9.63 10.94
C LEU A 20 9.79 9.49 10.67
N THR A 21 10.23 10.00 9.53
CA THR A 21 11.62 9.98 9.07
C THR A 21 11.88 11.26 8.26
N GLU A 22 13.11 11.48 7.81
CA GLU A 22 13.40 12.58 6.88
C GLU A 22 12.59 12.49 5.57
N GLU A 23 12.22 11.29 5.16
CA GLU A 23 11.55 10.98 3.89
C GLU A 23 10.10 10.52 4.07
N GLY A 24 9.54 10.66 5.28
CA GLY A 24 8.23 10.11 5.54
C GLY A 24 7.52 10.74 6.72
N TRP A 25 6.20 10.77 6.60
CA TRP A 25 5.29 11.46 7.49
C TRP A 25 4.11 10.56 7.82
N THR A 26 3.46 10.85 8.94
CA THR A 26 2.18 10.24 9.28
C THR A 26 1.22 11.31 9.75
N PHE A 27 -0.04 11.11 9.41
CA PHE A 27 -1.14 12.03 9.68
C PHE A 27 -2.43 11.23 9.62
N GLU A 28 -3.52 11.83 10.08
CA GLU A 28 -4.85 11.28 9.92
C GLU A 28 -5.55 12.00 8.76
N ALA A 29 -6.14 11.24 7.84
CA ALA A 29 -6.97 11.80 6.78
C ALA A 29 -8.27 11.01 6.70
N LEU A 30 -9.41 11.72 6.70
CA LEU A 30 -10.74 11.14 6.62
C LEU A 30 -10.98 10.03 7.68
N GLY A 31 -10.44 10.21 8.89
CA GLY A 31 -10.55 9.24 9.99
C GLY A 31 -9.65 8.01 9.86
N VAL A 32 -8.73 7.98 8.90
CA VAL A 32 -7.80 6.86 8.66
C VAL A 32 -6.37 7.30 8.99
N PRO A 33 -5.61 6.53 9.78
CA PRO A 33 -4.18 6.75 9.97
C PRO A 33 -3.41 6.48 8.66
N ILE A 34 -2.76 7.51 8.14
CA ILE A 34 -2.01 7.48 6.88
C ILE A 34 -0.53 7.65 7.14
N GLN A 35 0.26 7.01 6.28
CA GLN A 35 1.70 7.20 6.17
C GLN A 35 2.05 7.55 4.73
N ALA A 36 2.86 8.59 4.57
CA ALA A 36 3.40 8.99 3.28
C ALA A 36 4.92 8.85 3.30
N TYR A 37 5.49 8.33 2.22
CA TYR A 37 6.92 8.19 2.01
C TYR A 37 7.30 8.72 0.64
N VAL A 38 8.43 9.42 0.57
CA VAL A 38 9.00 9.91 -0.67
C VAL A 38 10.43 9.42 -0.82
N ASN A 39 10.82 9.07 -2.03
CA ASN A 39 12.19 8.83 -2.42
C ASN A 39 12.50 9.70 -3.63
N VAL A 40 13.15 10.83 -3.37
CA VAL A 40 13.44 11.82 -4.42
C VAL A 40 14.39 11.24 -5.47
N ALA A 41 15.40 10.47 -5.04
CA ALA A 41 16.38 9.85 -5.93
C ALA A 41 15.78 8.84 -6.91
N LYS A 42 14.70 8.15 -6.53
CA LYS A 42 13.99 7.16 -7.35
C LYS A 42 12.69 7.68 -7.93
N ASP A 43 12.46 9.00 -7.83
CA ASP A 43 11.25 9.67 -8.29
C ASP A 43 9.96 8.95 -7.89
N ARG A 44 9.82 8.64 -6.59
CA ARG A 44 8.70 7.82 -6.12
C ARG A 44 8.12 8.33 -4.82
N MET A 45 6.82 8.55 -4.82
CA MET A 45 6.02 8.80 -3.63
C MET A 45 5.07 7.62 -3.41
N ARG A 46 4.76 7.35 -2.14
CA ARG A 46 3.77 6.36 -1.73
C ARG A 46 2.97 6.89 -0.56
N VAL A 47 1.65 6.74 -0.63
CA VAL A 47 0.71 6.96 0.48
C VAL A 47 0.10 5.62 0.83
N MET A 48 0.03 5.31 2.12
CA MET A 48 -0.42 4.00 2.58
C MET A 48 -1.16 4.05 3.92
N ALA A 49 -2.13 3.16 4.06
CA ALA A 49 -2.87 2.89 5.30
C ALA A 49 -2.74 1.41 5.65
N ALA A 50 -2.51 1.10 6.92
CA ALA A 50 -2.59 -0.27 7.41
C ALA A 50 -4.05 -0.71 7.44
N VAL A 51 -4.32 -1.92 6.96
CA VAL A 51 -5.68 -2.44 6.78
C VAL A 51 -5.96 -3.60 7.72
N SER A 52 -5.15 -4.67 7.66
CA SER A 52 -5.31 -5.84 8.52
C SER A 52 -4.02 -6.66 8.54
N LEU A 53 -3.93 -7.65 9.44
CA LEU A 53 -2.90 -8.69 9.33
C LEU A 53 -3.29 -9.70 8.25
N VAL A 54 -2.29 -10.23 7.54
CA VAL A 54 -2.50 -11.18 6.44
C VAL A 54 -3.20 -12.45 6.91
N GLU A 55 -2.91 -12.90 8.12
CA GLU A 55 -3.56 -14.08 8.74
C GLU A 55 -5.08 -13.91 8.90
N ASN A 56 -5.57 -12.67 8.96
CA ASN A 56 -6.98 -12.34 9.11
C ASN A 56 -7.68 -12.18 7.75
N VAL A 57 -6.98 -12.41 6.63
CA VAL A 57 -7.55 -12.29 5.27
C VAL A 57 -7.91 -13.69 4.76
N PRO A 58 -9.21 -14.03 4.64
CA PRO A 58 -9.60 -15.31 4.06
C PRO A 58 -9.08 -15.47 2.63
N ALA A 59 -8.72 -16.70 2.26
CA ALA A 59 -8.18 -16.97 0.93
C ALA A 59 -9.17 -16.60 -0.20
N GLU A 60 -10.49 -16.77 0.00
CA GLU A 60 -11.49 -16.30 -0.96
C GLU A 60 -11.54 -14.77 -1.11
N GLN A 61 -11.22 -14.01 -0.06
CA GLN A 61 -11.19 -12.54 -0.10
C GLN A 61 -9.92 -12.02 -0.77
N ALA A 62 -8.80 -12.75 -0.68
CA ALA A 62 -7.53 -12.34 -1.30
C ALA A 62 -7.66 -12.10 -2.82
N LEU A 63 -8.44 -12.93 -3.53
CA LEU A 63 -8.71 -12.72 -4.96
C LEU A 63 -9.54 -11.46 -5.22
N HIS A 64 -10.45 -11.11 -4.32
CA HIS A 64 -11.24 -9.88 -4.44
C HIS A 64 -10.37 -8.63 -4.26
N LEU A 65 -9.41 -8.66 -3.31
CA LEU A 65 -8.44 -7.58 -3.12
C LEU A 65 -7.53 -7.37 -4.33
N LEU A 66 -7.11 -8.46 -4.97
CA LEU A 66 -6.30 -8.37 -6.18
C LEU A 66 -7.08 -7.80 -7.37
N ARG A 67 -8.39 -8.07 -7.46
CA ARG A 67 -9.26 -7.56 -8.52
C ARG A 67 -9.69 -6.11 -8.30
N SER A 68 -9.89 -5.69 -7.05
CA SER A 68 -10.40 -4.34 -6.76
C SER A 68 -9.45 -3.24 -7.26
N GLY A 69 -8.14 -3.46 -7.17
CA GLY A 69 -7.10 -2.53 -7.63
C GLY A 69 -6.92 -2.45 -9.14
N PHE A 70 -7.79 -3.06 -9.95
CA PHE A 70 -7.69 -3.00 -11.42
C PHE A 70 -8.22 -1.68 -12.00
N HIS A 71 -9.29 -1.12 -11.40
CA HIS A 71 -9.92 0.10 -11.88
C HIS A 71 -9.45 1.37 -11.14
N SER A 72 -8.82 1.21 -9.97
CA SER A 72 -8.29 2.30 -9.15
C SER A 72 -6.75 2.35 -9.19
N ASP A 73 -6.20 3.53 -8.95
CA ASP A 73 -4.74 3.71 -8.88
C ASP A 73 -4.18 3.21 -7.54
N ALA A 74 -4.97 3.31 -6.45
CA ALA A 74 -4.66 2.66 -5.19
C ALA A 74 -4.92 1.15 -5.26
N ARG A 75 -4.06 0.37 -4.59
CA ARG A 75 -4.09 -1.10 -4.59
C ARG A 75 -3.84 -1.64 -3.20
N TYR A 76 -4.23 -2.89 -2.96
CA TYR A 76 -3.77 -3.62 -1.79
C TYR A 76 -2.36 -4.17 -2.01
N GLY A 77 -1.53 -4.10 -0.98
CA GLY A 77 -0.19 -4.65 -0.96
C GLY A 77 0.12 -5.27 0.39
N ILE A 78 0.97 -6.31 0.39
CA ILE A 78 1.42 -6.94 1.63
C ILE A 78 2.87 -6.53 1.87
N TYR A 79 3.17 -6.11 3.10
CA TYR A 79 4.52 -5.90 3.57
C TYR A 79 4.67 -6.48 4.97
N GLY A 80 5.64 -7.39 5.15
CA GLY A 80 5.70 -8.22 6.34
C GLY A 80 4.43 -9.06 6.49
N GLU A 81 3.76 -8.94 7.63
CA GLU A 81 2.52 -9.65 7.96
C GLU A 81 1.29 -8.75 7.87
N THR A 82 1.43 -7.54 7.32
CA THR A 82 0.35 -6.54 7.26
C THR A 82 -0.07 -6.28 5.82
N LEU A 83 -1.39 -6.27 5.62
CA LEU A 83 -2.06 -5.77 4.43
C LEU A 83 -2.18 -4.25 4.51
N PHE A 84 -1.80 -3.58 3.44
CA PHE A 84 -1.89 -2.14 3.28
C PHE A 84 -2.74 -1.78 2.07
N ALA A 85 -3.48 -0.69 2.16
CA ALA A 85 -3.92 0.06 1.00
C ALA A 85 -2.79 1.02 0.62
N VAL A 86 -2.39 1.06 -0.65
CA VAL A 86 -1.25 1.85 -1.12
C VAL A 86 -1.56 2.54 -2.44
N PHE A 87 -1.24 3.83 -2.51
CA PHE A 87 -1.16 4.61 -3.74
C PHE A 87 0.31 4.94 -4.01
N VAL A 88 0.79 4.67 -5.21
CA VAL A 88 2.18 4.91 -5.62
C VAL A 88 2.19 5.81 -6.86
N HIS A 89 2.99 6.86 -6.83
CA HIS A 89 3.08 7.80 -7.96
C HIS A 89 4.52 8.32 -8.13
N ALA A 90 4.86 8.74 -9.36
CA ALA A 90 6.11 9.45 -9.61
C ALA A 90 6.05 10.86 -9.02
N LEU A 91 7.11 11.32 -8.35
CA LEU A 91 7.08 12.63 -7.69
C LEU A 91 7.09 13.77 -8.72
N SER A 92 7.85 13.60 -9.81
CA SER A 92 8.02 14.54 -10.90
C SER A 92 6.69 14.94 -11.56
N SER A 93 5.84 13.95 -11.87
CA SER A 93 4.53 14.15 -12.51
C SER A 93 3.38 14.34 -11.54
N LEU A 94 3.59 14.20 -10.24
CA LEU A 94 2.53 14.35 -9.25
C LEU A 94 1.99 15.78 -9.25
N CYS A 95 0.67 15.91 -9.35
CA CYS A 95 -0.05 17.16 -9.07
C CYS A 95 -0.97 17.03 -7.86
N GLU A 96 -1.47 18.17 -7.35
CA GLU A 96 -2.33 18.17 -6.17
C GLU A 96 -3.62 17.39 -6.36
N SER A 97 -4.25 17.43 -7.53
CA SER A 97 -5.49 16.68 -7.78
C SER A 97 -5.25 15.18 -7.71
N ASP A 98 -4.14 14.69 -8.26
CA ASP A 98 -3.76 13.27 -8.19
C ASP A 98 -3.56 12.84 -6.74
N LEU A 99 -2.94 13.71 -5.92
CA LEU A 99 -2.71 13.41 -4.52
C LEU A 99 -4.02 13.41 -3.71
N ARG A 100 -4.96 14.31 -3.99
CA ARG A 100 -6.31 14.28 -3.39
C ARG A 100 -7.07 13.01 -3.77
N VAL A 101 -7.00 12.60 -5.04
CA VAL A 101 -7.62 11.37 -5.54
C VAL A 101 -6.97 10.14 -4.90
N GLY A 102 -5.63 10.10 -4.85
CA GLY A 102 -4.88 9.01 -4.25
C GLY A 102 -5.16 8.85 -2.76
N LEU A 103 -5.22 9.96 -2.00
CA LEU A 103 -5.62 9.94 -0.59
C LEU A 103 -7.02 9.36 -0.41
N ARG A 104 -7.99 9.86 -1.19
CA ARG A 104 -9.37 9.35 -1.16
C ARG A 104 -9.42 7.85 -1.43
N GLN A 105 -8.80 7.39 -2.51
CA GLN A 105 -8.78 5.97 -2.89
C GLN A 105 -8.13 5.11 -1.78
N VAL A 106 -7.02 5.56 -1.18
CA VAL A 106 -6.39 4.82 -0.06
C VAL A 106 -7.32 4.73 1.14
N THR A 107 -8.00 5.82 1.51
CA THR A 107 -8.95 5.81 2.63
C THR A 107 -10.18 4.96 2.33
N GLU A 108 -10.70 4.97 1.09
CA GLU A 108 -11.81 4.13 0.65
C GLU A 108 -11.46 2.65 0.71
N LEU A 109 -10.26 2.26 0.25
CA LEU A 109 -9.77 0.89 0.39
C LEU A 109 -9.62 0.50 1.87
N ALA A 110 -9.02 1.35 2.69
CA ALA A 110 -8.84 1.06 4.11
C ALA A 110 -10.18 0.90 4.86
N GLN A 111 -11.18 1.71 4.54
CA GLN A 111 -12.50 1.65 5.16
C GLN A 111 -13.36 0.50 4.62
N SER A 112 -13.33 0.24 3.31
CA SER A 112 -14.14 -0.81 2.67
C SER A 112 -13.73 -2.22 3.07
N PHE A 113 -12.48 -2.43 3.46
CA PHE A 113 -12.01 -3.72 3.98
C PHE A 113 -12.50 -4.00 5.40
N GLY A 114 -12.88 -2.99 6.18
CA GLY A 114 -13.00 -3.13 7.63
C GLY A 114 -13.99 -2.20 8.30
N THR A 115 -15.28 -2.49 8.16
CA THR A 115 -16.29 -2.07 9.15
C THR A 115 -16.11 -2.77 10.51
N ASP A 116 -15.29 -3.84 10.60
CA ASP A 116 -15.12 -4.63 11.83
C ASP A 116 -13.70 -4.67 12.43
N TYR A 117 -12.65 -4.23 11.73
CA TYR A 117 -11.25 -4.42 12.18
C TYR A 117 -10.46 -3.12 12.46
N SER A 118 -11.01 -1.96 12.12
CA SER A 118 -10.28 -0.67 12.05
C SER A 118 -10.29 0.15 13.35
N ARG A 119 -10.17 -0.47 14.54
CA ARG A 119 -10.15 0.27 15.83
C ARG A 119 -8.89 0.13 16.67
N ALA A 120 -7.81 -0.45 16.13
CA ALA A 120 -6.52 -0.42 16.81
C ALA A 120 -5.62 0.67 16.19
N PRO A 121 -5.09 1.64 16.98
CA PRO A 121 -4.06 2.55 16.52
C PRO A 121 -2.75 1.77 16.32
N MET A 122 -2.61 1.13 15.16
CA MET A 122 -1.41 0.40 14.81
C MET A 122 -0.30 1.40 14.49
N ARG A 123 0.63 1.59 15.44
CA ARG A 123 1.90 2.30 15.23
C ARG A 123 2.84 1.42 14.41
N PHE A 124 2.55 1.24 13.13
CA PHE A 124 3.54 0.71 12.20
C PHE A 124 4.50 1.85 11.82
N GLN A 125 5.80 1.65 11.85
CA GLN A 125 6.76 2.55 11.20
C GLN A 125 7.33 1.76 10.05
N TRP A 126 7.28 2.28 8.81
CA TRP A 126 7.91 1.60 7.68
C TRP A 126 9.38 1.30 8.01
N PRO A 127 9.76 0.02 8.18
CA PRO A 127 11.15 -0.32 8.30
C PRO A 127 11.80 -0.03 6.95
N ARG A 128 12.92 0.72 6.93
CA ARG A 128 13.80 0.58 5.78
C ARG A 128 14.22 -0.90 5.76
N PRO A 129 14.08 -1.62 4.62
CA PRO A 129 14.60 -2.97 4.55
C PRO A 129 16.07 -2.92 4.97
N SER A 130 16.44 -3.74 5.94
CA SER A 130 17.83 -3.86 6.37
C SER A 130 18.70 -4.23 5.16
N PRO A 131 19.99 -3.89 5.13
CA PRO A 131 20.89 -4.28 4.06
C PRO A 131 20.84 -5.79 3.79
N GLU A 132 20.59 -6.58 4.83
CA GLU A 132 20.40 -8.02 4.77
C GLU A 132 19.08 -8.42 4.09
N GLU A 133 17.94 -7.74 4.35
CA GLU A 133 16.67 -7.98 3.65
C GLU A 133 16.69 -7.50 2.19
N ALA A 134 17.44 -6.42 1.89
CA ALA A 134 17.66 -5.95 0.52
C ALA A 134 18.50 -6.94 -0.30
N GLN A 135 19.44 -7.64 0.34
CA GLN A 135 20.26 -8.69 -0.27
C GLN A 135 19.55 -10.06 -0.30
N ARG A 136 18.73 -10.37 0.72
CA ARG A 136 17.86 -11.55 0.79
C ARG A 136 16.59 -11.35 -0.05
N GLY A 137 16.71 -11.22 -1.36
CA GLY A 137 15.60 -11.33 -2.33
C GLY A 137 14.81 -12.66 -2.30
N GLY A 138 14.77 -13.37 -1.17
CA GLY A 138 14.15 -14.67 -0.93
C GLY A 138 12.67 -14.64 -0.54
N VAL A 139 12.13 -13.52 -0.04
CA VAL A 139 10.66 -13.40 0.12
C VAL A 139 9.98 -13.31 -1.25
N ARG A 140 10.63 -12.67 -2.23
CA ARG A 140 10.19 -12.70 -3.64
C ARG A 140 10.04 -14.14 -4.15
N ARG A 141 11.03 -15.01 -3.92
CA ARG A 141 11.00 -16.38 -4.47
C ARG A 141 9.87 -17.24 -3.89
N ARG A 142 9.59 -17.22 -2.58
CA ARG A 142 8.53 -18.09 -2.02
C ARG A 142 7.14 -17.68 -2.49
N THR A 143 6.85 -16.37 -2.53
CA THR A 143 5.55 -15.87 -2.95
C THR A 143 5.40 -15.94 -4.48
N GLU A 144 6.45 -15.62 -5.24
CA GLU A 144 6.46 -15.76 -6.71
C GLU A 144 6.36 -17.23 -7.13
N ASP A 145 7.02 -18.17 -6.44
CA ASP A 145 6.92 -19.60 -6.75
C ASP A 145 5.55 -20.17 -6.40
N ALA A 146 4.93 -19.72 -5.30
CA ALA A 146 3.57 -20.11 -4.93
C ALA A 146 2.54 -19.57 -5.94
N VAL A 147 2.69 -18.31 -6.34
CA VAL A 147 1.84 -17.68 -7.37
C VAL A 147 2.05 -18.34 -8.74
N ARG A 148 3.31 -18.59 -9.14
CA ARG A 148 3.65 -19.26 -10.41
C ARG A 148 3.05 -20.67 -10.49
N LYS A 149 3.19 -21.48 -9.42
CA LYS A 149 2.59 -22.82 -9.34
C LYS A 149 1.06 -22.75 -9.43
N SER A 150 0.45 -21.74 -8.82
CA SER A 150 -1.00 -21.55 -8.85
C SER A 150 -1.49 -21.16 -10.25
N VAL A 151 -0.81 -20.24 -10.93
CA VAL A 151 -1.12 -19.84 -12.31
C VAL A 151 -0.96 -21.02 -13.28
N GLU A 152 0.09 -21.82 -13.12
CA GLU A 152 0.31 -22.99 -13.98
C GLU A 152 -0.76 -24.08 -13.76
N SER A 153 -1.23 -24.25 -12.52
CA SER A 153 -2.31 -25.19 -12.20
C SER A 153 -3.66 -24.79 -12.81
N LEU A 154 -3.93 -23.48 -12.91
CA LEU A 154 -5.14 -22.94 -13.54
C LEU A 154 -5.10 -23.12 -15.06
N ARG A 155 -3.95 -22.86 -15.69
CA ARG A 155 -3.76 -23.04 -17.13
C ARG A 155 -3.98 -24.50 -17.56
N ARG A 156 -3.44 -25.46 -16.81
CA ARG A 156 -3.68 -26.91 -17.02
C ARG A 156 -5.13 -27.34 -16.76
N ARG A 157 -5.92 -26.55 -16.04
CA ARG A 157 -7.35 -26.80 -15.83
C ARG A 157 -8.18 -26.29 -17.00
N GLN A 158 -7.81 -25.16 -17.60
CA GLN A 158 -8.44 -24.64 -18.82
C GLN A 158 -8.14 -25.53 -20.04
N GLU A 159 -6.90 -25.99 -20.20
CA GLU A 159 -6.50 -26.88 -21.31
C GLU A 159 -7.11 -28.31 -21.24
N ARG A 160 -7.87 -28.64 -20.18
CA ARG A 160 -8.60 -29.91 -20.04
C ARG A 160 -10.11 -29.77 -20.22
N MET A 161 -10.58 -28.54 -20.46
CA MET A 161 -12.00 -28.21 -20.67
C MET A 161 -12.32 -27.90 -22.14
N ASP A 162 -11.28 -27.87 -23.00
CA ASP A 162 -11.36 -27.85 -24.46
C ASP A 162 -11.05 -29.26 -25.00
#